data_AF-A0A5R9P261-F1
#
_entry.id   AF-A0A5R9P261-F1
#
_cell.length_a   1.000
_cell.length_b   1.000
_cell.length_c   1.000
_cell.angle_alpha   90.00
_cell.angle_beta   90.00
_cell.angle_gamma   90.00
#
_symmetry.space_group_name_H-M   'P 1'
#
loop_
_entity.id
_entity.type
_entity.pdbx_description
1 polymer ?
#
loop_
_entity_poly.entity_id
_entity_poly.type
_entity_poly.pdbx_seq_one_letter_code
_entity_poly.pdbx_strand_id
1 'polypeptide(L)'
;MLDGQANTIPQKPYNCLATFVTDPAMSRDDNGIEFLTGFSKGLGTDVTFHYRKANQSTGRDGAYLVQWLETPFGISRRQNRIFPNILETELFLRADNGDLAWMDQMRPETMTLIEKALNADHSPLLAEDALMASELAALYSPDSRNLSPERFQVPYAYRTALSALLTNAVNGYYHVSDADAGLLDKIKEQIGLAQQMENEGFKPFP
;
A
#
# COMPACT_ATOMS: atom_id res chain seq x y z
N MET A 1 39.71 -15.87 -3.56
CA MET A 1 39.34 -14.59 -2.92
C MET A 1 37.84 -14.43 -3.09
N LEU A 2 37.11 -14.88 -2.08
CA LEU A 2 35.67 -14.67 -1.94
C LEU A 2 35.54 -13.54 -0.92
N ASP A 3 34.81 -12.49 -1.28
CA ASP A 3 33.91 -11.73 -0.39
C ASP A 3 33.57 -10.39 -1.05
N GLY A 4 32.27 -10.09 -1.12
CA GLY A 4 31.78 -8.84 -1.71
C GLY A 4 30.49 -8.96 -2.51
N GLN A 5 29.70 -10.02 -2.35
CA GLN A 5 28.28 -9.94 -2.68
C GLN A 5 27.54 -9.57 -1.40
N ALA A 6 27.11 -8.31 -1.33
CA ALA A 6 26.09 -7.89 -0.37
C ALA A 6 24.92 -8.85 -0.49
N ASN A 7 24.80 -9.73 0.49
CA ASN A 7 23.83 -10.81 0.53
C ASN A 7 22.45 -10.20 0.85
N THR A 8 21.83 -9.53 -0.13
CA THR A 8 20.44 -9.05 -0.03
C THR A 8 19.51 -10.09 -0.67
N ILE A 9 19.56 -11.30 -0.12
CA ILE A 9 18.51 -12.30 -0.36
C ILE A 9 17.24 -11.79 0.33
N PRO A 10 16.08 -11.85 -0.31
CA PRO A 10 15.08 -10.84 -0.06
C PRO A 10 14.06 -11.26 0.99
N GLN A 11 13.83 -10.41 1.99
CA GLN A 11 12.68 -10.47 2.92
C GLN A 11 11.31 -10.18 2.22
N LYS A 12 11.21 -10.47 0.91
CA LYS A 12 10.38 -9.75 -0.09
C LYS A 12 8.85 -9.78 0.05
N PRO A 13 8.16 -10.78 0.64
CA PRO A 13 6.69 -10.71 0.75
C PRO A 13 6.21 -10.15 2.10
N TYR A 14 6.89 -10.46 3.20
CA TYR A 14 6.41 -10.09 4.55
C TYR A 14 6.50 -8.59 4.82
N ASN A 15 7.52 -7.90 4.28
CA ASN A 15 7.62 -6.45 4.41
C ASN A 15 6.43 -5.72 3.74
N CYS A 16 5.89 -6.29 2.65
CA CYS A 16 4.69 -5.75 2.03
C CYS A 16 3.43 -6.12 2.83
N LEU A 17 3.32 -7.37 3.31
CA LEU A 17 2.17 -7.80 4.13
C LEU A 17 2.07 -7.03 5.46
N ALA A 18 3.20 -6.62 6.03
CA ALA A 18 3.26 -5.81 7.24
C ALA A 18 2.55 -4.46 7.08
N THR A 19 2.37 -3.96 5.86
CA THR A 19 1.62 -2.72 5.60
C THR A 19 0.11 -2.86 5.78
N PHE A 20 -0.40 -4.09 5.88
CA PHE A 20 -1.84 -4.37 5.99
C PHE A 20 -2.31 -4.63 7.42
N VAL A 21 -1.39 -4.61 8.40
CA VAL A 21 -1.69 -4.89 9.80
C VAL A 21 -1.03 -3.88 10.73
N THR A 22 -1.59 -3.73 11.93
CA THR A 22 -0.93 -3.02 13.02
C THR A 22 -0.06 -3.97 13.83
N ASP A 23 1.03 -3.45 14.39
CA ASP A 23 2.01 -4.17 15.20
C ASP A 23 2.51 -5.50 14.58
N PRO A 24 3.07 -5.44 13.36
CA PRO A 24 3.53 -6.63 12.66
C PRO A 24 4.64 -7.34 13.45
N ALA A 25 4.43 -8.62 13.74
CA ALA A 25 5.40 -9.47 14.44
C ALA A 25 5.76 -10.69 13.61
N MET A 26 7.06 -10.89 13.38
CA MET A 26 7.58 -12.09 12.71
C MET A 26 7.84 -13.18 13.74
N SER A 27 7.40 -14.39 13.43
CA SER A 27 7.62 -15.59 14.24
C SER A 27 7.92 -16.79 13.35
N ARG A 28 8.35 -17.89 13.96
CA ARG A 28 8.71 -19.13 13.26
C ARG A 28 8.12 -20.31 14.02
N ASP A 29 7.53 -21.27 13.32
CA ASP A 29 6.98 -22.48 13.91
C ASP A 29 8.07 -23.54 14.18
N ASP A 30 7.67 -24.65 14.83
CA ASP A 30 8.57 -25.77 15.17
C ASP A 30 9.19 -26.44 13.93
N ASN A 31 8.59 -26.25 12.75
CA ASN A 31 9.09 -26.77 11.46
C ASN A 31 10.00 -25.76 10.73
N GLY A 32 10.28 -24.62 11.35
CA GLY A 32 11.11 -23.57 10.76
C GLY A 32 10.38 -22.67 9.76
N ILE A 33 9.05 -22.76 9.65
CA ILE A 33 8.23 -21.95 8.75
C ILE A 33 8.00 -20.58 9.38
N GLU A 34 8.43 -19.54 8.69
CA GLU A 34 8.23 -18.15 9.10
C GLU A 34 6.79 -17.70 8.80
N PHE A 35 6.22 -16.93 9.71
CA PHE A 35 4.90 -16.32 9.57
C PHE A 35 4.88 -14.93 10.19
N LEU A 36 4.02 -14.08 9.66
CA LEU A 36 3.77 -12.72 10.16
C LEU A 36 2.42 -12.71 10.88
N THR A 37 2.35 -12.15 12.07
CA THR A 37 1.09 -11.86 12.76
C THR A 37 0.88 -10.35 12.89
N GLY A 38 -0.37 -9.93 13.02
CA GLY A 38 -0.75 -8.57 13.36
C GLY A 38 -2.26 -8.39 13.34
N PHE A 39 -2.75 -7.22 13.75
CA PHE A 39 -4.18 -6.94 13.74
C PHE A 39 -4.61 -6.35 12.40
N SER A 40 -5.59 -6.97 11.73
CA SER A 40 -6.18 -6.44 10.50
C SER A 40 -7.38 -5.57 10.82
N LYS A 41 -7.29 -4.29 10.49
CA LYS A 41 -8.43 -3.35 10.62
C LYS A 41 -9.61 -3.76 9.73
N GLY A 42 -9.35 -4.21 8.50
CA GLY A 42 -10.40 -4.59 7.55
C GLY A 42 -11.20 -5.82 7.99
N LEU A 43 -10.55 -6.76 8.68
CA LEU A 43 -11.23 -7.95 9.25
C LEU A 43 -11.65 -7.76 10.72
N GLY A 44 -11.19 -6.70 11.38
CA GLY A 44 -11.47 -6.43 12.80
C GLY A 44 -10.92 -7.50 13.75
N THR A 45 -9.83 -8.19 13.38
CA THR A 45 -9.30 -9.33 14.13
C THR A 45 -7.81 -9.54 13.85
N ASP A 46 -7.16 -10.33 14.70
CA ASP A 46 -5.78 -10.76 14.49
C ASP A 46 -5.69 -11.74 13.31
N VAL A 47 -4.67 -11.54 12.49
CA VAL A 47 -4.39 -12.34 11.31
C VAL A 47 -2.99 -12.93 11.38
N THR A 48 -2.85 -14.12 10.81
CA THR A 48 -1.57 -14.78 10.58
C THR A 48 -1.35 -14.97 9.08
N PHE A 49 -0.18 -14.59 8.60
CA PHE A 49 0.24 -14.74 7.21
C PHE A 49 1.34 -15.77 7.07
N HIS A 50 1.15 -16.67 6.12
CA HIS A 50 2.22 -17.54 5.63
C HIS A 50 2.44 -17.28 4.14
N TYR A 51 3.70 -17.27 3.73
CA TYR A 51 4.08 -17.21 2.33
C TYR A 51 4.72 -18.52 1.88
N ARG A 52 4.14 -19.13 0.85
CA ARG A 52 4.72 -20.27 0.16
C ARG A 52 5.49 -19.76 -1.05
N LYS A 53 6.81 -20.00 -1.08
CA LYS A 53 7.67 -19.69 -2.23
C LYS A 53 7.25 -20.52 -3.46
N ALA A 54 7.32 -19.91 -4.63
CA ALA A 54 7.17 -20.62 -5.90
C ALA A 54 8.25 -21.70 -6.05
N ASN A 55 7.91 -22.82 -6.66
CA ASN A 55 8.82 -23.92 -6.92
C ASN A 55 8.82 -24.28 -8.41
N GLN A 56 9.87 -23.84 -9.10
CA GLN A 56 10.06 -24.03 -10.54
C GLN A 56 10.17 -25.50 -10.96
N SER A 57 10.77 -26.38 -10.13
CA SER A 57 10.94 -27.80 -10.50
C SER A 57 9.62 -28.58 -10.48
N THR A 58 8.65 -28.12 -9.70
CA THR A 58 7.31 -28.73 -9.59
C THR A 58 6.23 -27.97 -10.36
N GLY A 59 6.57 -26.86 -11.02
CA GLY A 59 5.60 -25.96 -11.67
C GLY A 59 4.59 -25.33 -10.71
N ARG A 60 4.90 -25.26 -9.41
CA ARG A 60 3.97 -24.76 -8.38
C ARG A 60 4.20 -23.27 -8.14
N ASP A 61 3.14 -22.49 -8.26
CA ASP A 61 3.19 -21.05 -8.01
C ASP A 61 3.30 -20.69 -6.52
N GLY A 62 3.87 -19.50 -6.29
CA GLY A 62 3.88 -18.87 -4.99
C GLY A 62 2.47 -18.53 -4.53
N ALA A 63 2.24 -18.54 -3.21
CA ALA A 63 0.92 -18.26 -2.66
C ALA A 63 1.00 -17.66 -1.27
N TYR A 64 -0.05 -16.93 -0.90
CA TYR A 64 -0.22 -16.24 0.37
C TYR A 64 -1.38 -16.88 1.12
N LEU A 65 -1.13 -17.43 2.30
CA LEU A 65 -2.15 -17.96 3.18
C LEU A 65 -2.42 -16.92 4.28
N VAL A 66 -3.68 -16.51 4.39
CA VAL A 66 -4.18 -15.67 5.48
C VAL A 66 -5.04 -16.52 6.39
N GLN A 67 -4.81 -16.46 7.70
CA GLN A 67 -5.62 -17.12 8.72
C GLN A 67 -6.13 -16.09 9.72
N TRP A 68 -7.38 -16.24 10.17
CA TRP A 68 -7.99 -15.33 11.15
C TRP A 68 -9.01 -16.06 12.02
N LEU A 69 -9.42 -15.42 13.12
CA LEU A 69 -10.49 -15.89 13.98
C LEU A 69 -11.75 -15.05 13.76
N GLU A 70 -12.87 -15.72 13.51
CA GLU A 70 -14.21 -15.13 13.54
C GLU A 70 -14.95 -15.64 14.76
N THR A 71 -15.68 -14.77 15.46
CA THR A 71 -16.43 -15.15 16.66
C THR A 71 -17.93 -14.86 16.51
N PRO A 72 -18.62 -15.46 15.51
CA PRO A 72 -20.06 -15.30 15.38
C PRO A 72 -20.76 -15.93 16.58
N PHE A 73 -21.66 -15.17 17.22
CA PHE A 73 -22.43 -15.61 18.38
C PHE A 73 -21.57 -16.14 19.55
N GLY A 74 -20.36 -15.61 19.73
CA GLY A 74 -19.46 -16.00 20.82
C GLY A 74 -18.66 -17.29 20.57
N ILE A 75 -18.76 -17.92 19.39
CA ILE A 75 -18.02 -19.14 19.06
C ILE A 75 -16.86 -18.81 18.13
N SER A 76 -15.63 -18.89 18.63
CA SER A 76 -14.44 -18.66 17.82
C SER A 76 -14.18 -19.80 16.84
N ARG A 77 -14.17 -19.47 15.55
CA ARG A 77 -13.85 -20.36 14.43
C ARG A 77 -12.65 -19.83 13.69
N ARG A 78 -11.69 -20.73 13.41
CA ARG A 78 -10.54 -20.40 12.59
C ARG A 78 -10.92 -20.46 11.11
N GLN A 79 -10.72 -19.36 10.42
CA GLN A 79 -10.85 -19.26 8.98
C GLN A 79 -9.48 -19.21 8.33
N ASN A 80 -9.42 -19.59 7.06
CA ASN A 80 -8.24 -19.37 6.25
C ASN A 80 -8.58 -19.21 4.76
N ARG A 81 -7.73 -18.49 4.03
CA ARG A 81 -7.85 -18.31 2.59
C ARG A 81 -6.48 -18.22 1.94
N ILE A 82 -6.36 -18.80 0.76
CA ILE A 82 -5.14 -18.77 -0.06
C ILE A 82 -5.34 -17.80 -1.22
N PHE A 83 -4.36 -16.94 -1.44
CA PHE A 83 -4.30 -15.98 -2.53
C PHE A 83 -3.09 -16.28 -3.43
N PRO A 84 -3.24 -16.21 -4.76
CA PRO A 84 -2.16 -16.46 -5.71
C PRO A 84 -1.14 -15.32 -5.76
N ASN A 85 -1.52 -14.11 -5.32
CA ASN A 85 -0.64 -12.94 -5.33
C ASN A 85 -0.99 -11.97 -4.19
N ILE A 86 -0.10 -11.01 -3.97
CA ILE A 86 -0.24 -10.03 -2.88
C ILE A 86 -1.32 -8.97 -3.15
N LEU A 87 -1.66 -8.69 -4.41
CA LEU A 87 -2.71 -7.71 -4.75
C LEU A 87 -4.08 -8.23 -4.34
N GLU A 88 -4.36 -9.52 -4.57
CA GLU A 88 -5.59 -10.16 -4.07
C GLU A 88 -5.61 -10.26 -2.54
N THR A 89 -4.44 -10.43 -1.93
CA THR A 89 -4.30 -10.41 -0.47
C THR A 89 -4.64 -9.02 0.08
N GLU A 90 -4.14 -7.95 -0.55
CA GLU A 90 -4.44 -6.56 -0.20
C GLU A 90 -5.94 -6.26 -0.31
N LEU A 91 -6.57 -6.60 -1.43
CA LEU A 91 -8.00 -6.35 -1.67
C LEU A 91 -8.90 -7.08 -0.66
N PHE A 92 -8.43 -8.20 -0.11
CA PHE A 92 -9.14 -8.91 0.95
C PHE A 92 -8.96 -8.28 2.33
N LEU A 93 -7.77 -7.75 2.63
CA LEU A 93 -7.42 -7.28 3.97
C LEU A 93 -7.74 -5.81 4.22
N ARG A 94 -7.71 -4.98 3.17
CA ARG A 94 -7.96 -3.55 3.32
C ARG A 94 -9.46 -3.29 3.45
N ALA A 95 -9.77 -2.31 4.30
CA ALA A 95 -11.12 -1.78 4.46
C ALA A 95 -11.58 -1.05 3.19
N ASP A 96 -12.82 -0.55 3.23
CA ASP A 96 -13.40 0.28 2.16
C ASP A 96 -12.44 1.40 1.72
N ASN A 97 -12.51 1.77 0.44
CA ASN A 97 -11.76 2.88 -0.16
C ASN A 97 -12.11 4.24 0.48
N GLY A 98 -13.04 4.31 1.44
CA GLY A 98 -13.29 5.51 2.24
C GLY A 98 -12.22 5.81 3.30
N ASP A 99 -11.40 4.84 3.69
CA ASP A 99 -10.34 5.08 4.69
C ASP A 99 -9.15 5.82 4.08
N LEU A 100 -8.88 7.03 4.59
CA LEU A 100 -7.77 7.89 4.19
C LEU A 100 -6.63 7.94 5.22
N ALA A 101 -6.66 7.14 6.29
CA ALA A 101 -5.62 7.14 7.33
C ALA A 101 -4.23 6.71 6.81
N TRP A 102 -4.15 6.17 5.59
CA TRP A 102 -2.88 5.89 4.91
C TRP A 102 -2.13 7.16 4.51
N MET A 103 -2.82 8.30 4.34
CA MET A 103 -2.20 9.58 3.98
C MET A 103 -1.24 10.05 5.08
N ASP A 104 -1.59 9.83 6.35
CA ASP A 104 -0.77 10.21 7.51
C ASP A 104 0.55 9.42 7.60
N GLN A 105 0.62 8.28 6.91
CA GLN A 105 1.82 7.42 6.89
C GLN A 105 2.75 7.76 5.72
N MET A 106 2.33 8.65 4.82
CA MET A 106 3.13 9.03 3.68
C MET A 106 4.27 9.96 4.06
N ARG A 107 5.35 9.87 3.29
CA ARG A 107 6.47 10.80 3.44
C ARG A 107 6.02 12.24 3.10
N PRO A 108 6.46 13.27 3.86
CA PRO A 108 6.07 14.66 3.61
C PRO A 108 6.38 15.12 2.18
N GLU A 109 7.49 14.66 1.61
CA GLU A 109 7.90 15.00 0.25
C GLU A 109 6.93 14.42 -0.79
N THR A 110 6.47 13.18 -0.56
CA THR A 110 5.47 12.53 -1.43
C THR A 110 4.13 13.26 -1.36
N MET A 111 3.69 13.64 -0.16
CA MET A 111 2.44 14.41 0.02
C MET A 111 2.52 15.79 -0.63
N THR A 112 3.63 16.51 -0.44
CA THR A 112 3.87 17.80 -1.09
C THR A 112 3.81 17.69 -2.62
N LEU A 113 4.37 16.62 -3.18
CA LEU A 113 4.33 16.38 -4.61
C LEU A 113 2.92 16.08 -5.11
N ILE A 114 2.14 15.28 -4.38
CA ILE A 114 0.73 15.00 -4.71
C ILE A 114 -0.08 16.30 -4.68
N GLU A 115 0.12 17.14 -3.67
CA GLU A 115 -0.51 18.46 -3.59
C GLU A 115 -0.17 19.35 -4.79
N LYS A 116 1.12 19.42 -5.17
CA LYS A 116 1.53 20.15 -6.38
C LYS A 116 0.85 19.59 -7.63
N ALA A 117 0.80 18.26 -7.78
CA ALA A 117 0.19 17.60 -8.93
C ALA A 117 -1.32 17.86 -9.01
N LEU A 118 -2.04 17.83 -7.87
CA LEU A 118 -3.46 18.15 -7.79
C LEU A 118 -3.77 19.62 -8.17
N ASN A 119 -2.83 20.53 -7.94
CA ASN A 119 -2.97 21.96 -8.22
C ASN A 119 -2.30 22.41 -9.52
N ALA A 120 -1.68 21.50 -10.27
CA ALA A 120 -0.87 21.84 -11.43
C ALA A 120 -1.67 22.49 -12.58
N ASP A 121 -3.00 22.35 -12.59
CA ASP A 121 -3.94 23.01 -13.52
C ASP A 121 -3.41 23.10 -14.96
N HIS A 122 -3.12 21.93 -15.55
CA HIS A 122 -2.57 21.77 -16.91
C HIS A 122 -1.14 22.29 -17.14
N SER A 123 -0.47 22.83 -16.12
CA SER A 123 0.94 23.19 -16.18
C SER A 123 1.82 22.00 -15.78
N PRO A 124 2.91 21.71 -16.50
CA PRO A 124 3.82 20.64 -16.11
C PRO A 124 4.57 20.98 -14.83
N LEU A 125 4.90 19.96 -14.05
CA LEU A 125 5.75 20.08 -12.86
C LEU A 125 7.17 20.57 -13.23
N LEU A 126 7.84 21.22 -12.26
CA LEU A 126 9.25 21.59 -12.40
C LEU A 126 10.14 20.34 -12.52
N ALA A 127 11.31 20.47 -13.14
CA ALA A 127 12.14 19.32 -13.52
C ALA A 127 12.48 18.34 -12.38
N GLU A 128 12.74 18.85 -11.17
CA GLU A 128 13.04 18.03 -9.98
C GLU A 128 11.78 17.28 -9.50
N ASP A 129 10.66 17.98 -9.39
CA ASP A 129 9.36 17.40 -9.03
C ASP A 129 8.88 16.39 -10.09
N ALA A 130 9.15 16.66 -11.37
CA ALA A 130 8.77 15.81 -12.49
C ALA A 130 9.50 14.46 -12.47
N LEU A 131 10.78 14.43 -12.10
CA LEU A 131 11.52 13.18 -11.95
C LEU A 131 10.92 12.32 -10.83
N MET A 132 10.71 12.91 -9.65
CA MET A 132 10.10 12.21 -8.51
C MET A 132 8.67 11.73 -8.83
N ALA A 133 7.88 12.56 -9.54
CA ALA A 133 6.54 12.21 -9.96
C ALA A 133 6.54 11.04 -10.95
N SER A 134 7.49 11.00 -11.89
CA SER A 134 7.64 9.89 -12.82
C SER A 134 7.99 8.58 -12.10
N GLU A 135 8.88 8.62 -11.10
CA GLU A 135 9.25 7.43 -10.33
C GLU A 135 8.08 6.90 -9.50
N LEU A 136 7.35 7.80 -8.82
CA LEU A 136 6.15 7.44 -8.05
C LEU A 136 5.01 6.97 -8.95
N ALA A 137 4.81 7.59 -10.11
CA ALA A 137 3.82 7.13 -11.09
C ALA A 137 4.10 5.69 -11.54
N ALA A 138 5.37 5.36 -11.82
CA ALA A 138 5.80 4.01 -12.16
C ALA A 138 5.65 3.04 -10.97
N LEU A 139 5.91 3.48 -9.75
CA LEU A 139 5.72 2.67 -8.54
C LEU A 139 4.24 2.30 -8.32
N TYR A 140 3.34 3.27 -8.49
CA TYR A 140 1.90 3.11 -8.27
C TYR A 140 1.14 2.55 -9.48
N SER A 141 1.79 2.44 -10.64
CA SER A 141 1.18 1.85 -11.83
C SER A 141 0.55 0.48 -11.55
N PRO A 142 -0.65 0.19 -12.10
CA PRO A 142 -1.28 -1.13 -12.01
C PRO A 142 -0.36 -2.27 -12.50
N ASP A 143 0.46 -1.99 -13.52
CA ASP A 143 1.38 -2.94 -14.14
C ASP A 143 2.72 -3.07 -13.40
N SER A 144 2.92 -2.27 -12.35
CA SER A 144 4.14 -2.31 -11.56
C SER A 144 4.35 -3.69 -10.96
N ARG A 145 5.50 -4.29 -11.30
CA ARG A 145 6.00 -5.54 -10.69
C ARG A 145 6.81 -5.28 -9.42
N ASN A 146 6.93 -4.02 -9.00
CA ASN A 146 7.69 -3.66 -7.82
C ASN A 146 6.93 -4.13 -6.56
N LEU A 147 7.64 -4.86 -5.69
CA LEU A 147 7.18 -5.33 -4.39
C LEU A 147 7.83 -4.50 -3.28
N SER A 148 7.74 -3.18 -3.40
CA SER A 148 8.16 -2.25 -2.36
C SER A 148 7.04 -2.05 -1.35
N PRO A 149 7.30 -2.08 -0.03
CA PRO A 149 6.31 -1.75 0.99
C PRO A 149 5.66 -0.39 0.78
N GLU A 150 6.41 0.61 0.28
CA GLU A 150 5.90 1.96 -0.01
C GLU A 150 4.73 1.94 -0.99
N ARG A 151 4.77 1.03 -1.98
CA ARG A 151 3.63 0.83 -2.89
C ARG A 151 2.40 0.45 -2.08
N PHE A 152 2.54 -0.49 -1.16
CA PHE A 152 1.40 -1.05 -0.42
C PHE A 152 0.92 -0.19 0.74
N GLN A 153 1.54 0.96 1.03
CA GLN A 153 0.99 1.96 1.95
C GLN A 153 -0.30 2.58 1.39
N VAL A 154 -0.29 2.92 0.10
CA VAL A 154 -1.44 3.50 -0.62
C VAL A 154 -2.35 2.39 -1.11
N PRO A 155 -3.67 2.41 -0.87
CA PRO A 155 -4.59 1.38 -1.38
C PRO A 155 -4.63 1.29 -2.91
N TYR A 156 -4.88 0.08 -3.43
CA TYR A 156 -4.88 -0.21 -4.88
C TYR A 156 -5.66 0.82 -5.74
N ALA A 157 -6.88 1.19 -5.34
CA ALA A 157 -7.70 2.13 -6.10
C ALA A 157 -7.03 3.51 -6.20
N TYR A 158 -6.55 4.04 -5.07
CA TYR A 158 -5.84 5.32 -5.02
C TYR A 158 -4.50 5.29 -5.75
N ARG A 159 -3.79 4.16 -5.76
CA ARG A 159 -2.55 4.03 -6.55
C ARG A 159 -2.79 4.24 -8.03
N THR A 160 -3.88 3.67 -8.56
CA THR A 160 -4.22 3.81 -9.97
C THR A 160 -4.53 5.28 -10.31
N ALA A 161 -5.34 5.93 -9.48
CA ALA A 161 -5.66 7.35 -9.62
C ALA A 161 -4.42 8.26 -9.50
N LEU A 162 -3.56 8.02 -8.50
CA LEU A 162 -2.32 8.77 -8.30
C LEU A 162 -1.31 8.54 -9.42
N SER A 163 -1.20 7.32 -9.94
CA SER A 163 -0.34 7.02 -11.09
C SER A 163 -0.78 7.83 -12.32
N ALA A 164 -2.09 7.90 -12.58
CA ALA A 164 -2.65 8.73 -13.65
C ALA A 164 -2.39 10.23 -13.41
N LEU A 165 -2.69 10.73 -12.22
CA LEU A 165 -2.45 12.14 -11.83
C LEU A 165 -1.00 12.55 -12.03
N LEU A 166 -0.05 11.78 -11.49
CA LEU A 166 1.38 12.10 -11.55
C LEU A 166 1.90 12.02 -12.98
N THR A 167 1.49 11.01 -13.76
CA THR A 167 1.82 10.91 -15.19
C THR A 167 1.34 12.15 -15.96
N ASN A 168 0.12 12.59 -15.67
CA ASN A 168 -0.50 13.76 -16.27
C ASN A 168 0.24 15.06 -15.90
N ALA A 169 0.55 15.24 -14.62
CA ALA A 169 1.28 16.40 -14.11
C ALA A 169 2.72 16.50 -14.66
N VAL A 170 3.39 15.36 -14.89
CA VAL A 170 4.70 15.34 -15.56
C VAL A 170 4.61 15.84 -16.99
N ASN A 171 3.56 15.44 -17.72
CA ASN A 171 3.42 15.75 -19.14
C ASN A 171 2.71 17.08 -19.43
N GLY A 172 2.13 17.75 -18.42
CA GLY A 172 1.34 18.97 -18.61
C GLY A 172 0.00 18.71 -19.31
N TYR A 173 -0.57 17.52 -19.16
CA TYR A 173 -1.90 17.17 -19.66
C TYR A 173 -2.79 16.77 -18.49
N TYR A 174 -4.10 16.90 -18.63
CA TYR A 174 -5.03 16.42 -17.61
C TYR A 174 -6.08 15.53 -18.26
N HIS A 175 -5.95 14.22 -18.07
CA HIS A 175 -6.98 13.26 -18.44
C HIS A 175 -7.06 12.17 -17.37
N VAL A 176 -8.07 12.28 -16.52
CA VAL A 176 -8.33 11.35 -15.41
C VAL A 176 -9.74 10.80 -15.61
N SER A 177 -9.94 9.50 -15.36
CA SER A 177 -11.27 8.90 -15.47
C SER A 177 -12.21 9.44 -14.38
N ASP A 178 -13.53 9.40 -14.58
CA ASP A 178 -14.49 9.86 -13.55
C ASP A 178 -14.32 9.10 -12.22
N ALA A 179 -13.98 7.80 -12.29
CA ALA A 179 -13.73 6.97 -11.12
C ALA A 179 -12.47 7.43 -10.36
N ASP A 180 -11.39 7.73 -11.08
CA ASP A 180 -10.16 8.24 -10.48
C ASP A 180 -10.36 9.67 -9.96
N ALA A 181 -11.10 10.52 -10.67
CA ALA A 181 -11.41 11.89 -10.25
C ALA A 181 -12.14 11.90 -8.91
N GLY A 182 -13.14 11.05 -8.71
CA GLY A 182 -13.84 10.93 -7.43
C GLY A 182 -12.94 10.45 -6.27
N LEU A 183 -11.88 9.71 -6.54
CA LEU A 183 -10.88 9.34 -5.52
C LEU A 183 -9.90 10.50 -5.25
N LEU A 184 -9.47 11.22 -6.28
CA LEU A 184 -8.60 12.37 -6.13
C LEU A 184 -9.30 13.54 -5.40
N ASP A 185 -10.60 13.72 -5.60
CA ASP A 185 -11.39 14.72 -4.89
C ASP A 185 -11.41 14.46 -3.38
N LYS A 186 -11.53 13.19 -2.95
CA LYS A 186 -11.43 12.82 -1.53
C LYS A 186 -10.07 13.17 -0.93
N ILE A 187 -8.98 12.93 -1.69
CA ILE A 187 -7.64 13.32 -1.26
C ILE A 187 -7.56 14.85 -1.10
N LYS A 188 -8.09 15.60 -2.08
CA LYS A 188 -8.09 17.06 -2.08
C LYS A 188 -8.90 17.64 -0.92
N GLU A 189 -10.08 17.07 -0.62
CA GLU A 189 -10.90 17.44 0.53
C GLU A 189 -10.15 17.21 1.84
N GLN A 190 -9.50 16.06 2.00
CA GLN A 190 -8.74 15.74 3.22
C GLN A 190 -7.55 16.70 3.44
N ILE A 191 -6.82 17.05 2.37
CA ILE A 191 -5.75 18.05 2.42
C ILE A 191 -6.32 19.42 2.85
N GLY A 192 -7.45 19.83 2.25
CA GLY A 192 -8.11 21.10 2.60
C GLY A 192 -8.55 21.16 4.06
N LEU A 193 -9.09 20.06 4.59
CA LEU A 193 -9.47 19.95 6.01
C LEU A 193 -8.24 20.06 6.92
N ALA A 194 -7.14 19.36 6.60
CA ALA A 194 -5.91 19.41 7.38
C ALA A 194 -5.33 20.83 7.45
N GLN A 195 -5.30 21.53 6.31
CA GLN A 195 -4.85 22.93 6.23
C GLN A 195 -5.76 23.88 7.02
N GLN A 196 -7.08 23.68 6.96
CA GLN A 196 -8.02 24.48 7.74
C GLN A 196 -7.81 24.28 9.25
N MET A 197 -7.65 23.03 9.70
CA MET A 197 -7.38 22.73 11.11
C MET A 197 -6.08 23.37 11.60
N GLU A 198 -5.03 23.33 10.79
CA GLU A 198 -3.76 24.00 11.10
C GLU A 198 -3.92 25.52 11.22
N ASN A 199 -4.64 26.14 10.28
CA ASN A 199 -4.93 27.58 10.29
C ASN A 199 -5.77 28.01 11.51
N GLU A 200 -6.66 27.13 11.98
CA GLU A 200 -7.48 27.34 13.18
C GLU A 200 -6.75 27.01 14.49
N GLY A 201 -5.48 26.59 14.42
CA GLY A 201 -4.65 26.28 15.60
C GLY A 201 -4.95 24.92 16.23
N PHE A 202 -5.71 24.06 15.57
CA PHE A 202 -5.91 22.68 15.99
C PHE A 202 -4.71 21.83 15.54
N LYS A 203 -3.95 21.31 16.52
CA LYS A 203 -2.97 20.26 16.24
C LYS A 203 -3.69 18.91 16.23
N PRO A 204 -3.45 18.03 15.24
CA PRO A 204 -3.93 16.65 15.33
C PRO A 204 -3.34 16.02 16.59
N PHE A 205 -4.18 15.33 17.36
CA PHE A 205 -3.76 14.64 18.57
C PHE A 205 -2.73 13.55 18.20
N PRO A 206 -1.64 13.40 18.98
CA PRO A 206 -0.64 12.35 18.75
C PRO A 206 -1.22 10.94 18.93
#